data_AF-A0AAX1QBR6-F1
#
_entry.id   AF-A0AAX1QBR6-F1
#
_cell.length_a   1.000
_cell.length_b   1.000
_cell.length_c   1.000
_cell.angle_alpha   90.00
_cell.angle_beta   90.00
_cell.angle_gamma   90.00
#
_symmetry.space_group_name_H-M   'P 1'
#
loop_
_entity.id
_entity.type
_entity.pdbx_description
1 polymer ?
#
loop_
_entity_poly.entity_id
_entity_poly.type
_entity_poly.pdbx_seq_one_letter_code
_entity_poly.pdbx_strand_id
1 'polypeptide(L)' 'MPILIMIILQIKTNMNPFIKGIIYAGFSSFIGLPLLTWLDIYKPIKWEYIYSFPILIIIYLAAHYVSLRNQFEKV' A
#
# COMPACT_ATOMS: atom_id res chain seq x y z
N MET A 1 3.38 1.08 3.55
CA MET A 1 2.87 0.77 4.90
C MET A 1 2.16 -0.59 4.92
N PRO A 2 2.76 -1.63 5.51
CA PRO A 2 2.22 -3.00 5.50
C PRO A 2 0.83 -3.12 6.15
N ILE A 3 0.63 -2.49 7.32
CA ILE A 3 -0.66 -2.54 8.05
C ILE A 3 -1.80 -1.98 7.20
N LEU A 4 -1.59 -0.84 6.53
CA LEU A 4 -2.60 -0.23 5.65
C LEU A 4 -2.95 -1.12 4.46
N ILE A 5 -1.98 -1.86 3.89
CA ILE A 5 -2.27 -2.83 2.80
C ILE A 5 -3.22 -3.90 3.31
N MET A 6 -2.94 -4.46 4.50
CA MET A 6 -3.78 -5.51 5.08
C MET A 6 -5.22 -5.04 5.29
N ILE A 7 -5.41 -3.83 5.81
CA ILE A 7 -6.75 -3.25 6.02
C ILE A 7 -7.49 -3.08 4.69
N ILE A 8 -6.84 -2.52 3.65
CA ILE A 8 -7.47 -2.26 2.35
C ILE A 8 -7.78 -3.56 1.58
N LEU A 9 -6.95 -4.58 1.74
CA LEU A 9 -7.21 -5.91 1.16
C LEU A 9 -8.48 -6.52 1.75
N GLN A 10 -8.69 -6.41 3.06
CA GLN A 10 -9.86 -6.98 3.76
C GLN A 10 -11.15 -6.18 3.51
N ILE A 11 -11.08 -4.86 3.33
CA ILE A 11 -12.26 -4.04 3.07
C ILE A 11 -12.78 -4.32 1.65
N LYS A 12 -14.00 -4.87 1.52
CA LYS A 12 -14.68 -5.11 0.24
C LYS A 12 -13.81 -5.86 -0.80
N THR A 13 -13.56 -7.15 -0.58
CA THR A 13 -12.68 -8.00 -1.40
C THR A 13 -13.00 -7.99 -2.92
N ASN A 14 -14.26 -7.77 -3.30
CA ASN A 14 -14.73 -7.80 -4.70
C ASN A 14 -14.51 -6.51 -5.52
N MET A 15 -13.90 -5.47 -4.94
CA MET A 15 -13.59 -4.24 -5.68
C MET A 15 -12.38 -4.39 -6.59
N ASN A 16 -12.35 -3.60 -7.67
CA ASN A 16 -11.22 -3.58 -8.61
C ASN A 16 -9.89 -3.28 -7.87
N PRO A 17 -8.90 -4.19 -7.93
CA PRO A 17 -7.64 -4.03 -7.21
C PRO A 17 -6.80 -2.86 -7.70
N PHE A 18 -6.91 -2.45 -8.96
CA PHE A 18 -6.20 -1.27 -9.48
C PHE A 18 -6.68 0.01 -8.82
N ILE A 19 -8.00 0.18 -8.68
CA ILE A 19 -8.58 1.36 -8.02
C ILE A 19 -8.12 1.42 -6.56
N LYS A 20 -8.19 0.29 -5.85
CA LYS A 20 -7.71 0.20 -4.47
C LYS A 20 -6.21 0.51 -4.35
N GLY A 21 -5.40 -0.01 -5.27
CA GLY A 21 -3.95 0.25 -5.31
C GLY A 21 -3.64 1.73 -5.50
N ILE A 22 -4.35 2.41 -6.40
CA ILE A 22 -4.20 3.86 -6.63
C ILE A 22 -4.59 4.65 -5.38
N ILE A 23 -5.73 4.33 -4.76
CA ILE A 23 -6.17 5.00 -3.51
C ILE A 23 -5.16 4.77 -2.39
N TYR A 24 -4.73 3.53 -2.19
CA TYR A 24 -3.72 3.16 -1.20
C TYR A 24 -2.41 3.93 -1.39
N ALA A 25 -1.90 3.93 -2.62
CA ALA A 25 -0.64 4.57 -2.95
C ALA A 25 -0.72 6.09 -2.83
N GLY A 26 -1.84 6.70 -3.24
CA GLY A 26 -2.08 8.13 -3.10
C GLY A 26 -2.11 8.53 -1.62
N PHE A 27 -2.92 7.84 -0.81
CA PHE A 27 -3.00 8.10 0.62
C PHE A 27 -1.65 7.88 1.31
N SER A 28 -0.98 6.76 1.03
CA SER A 28 0.30 6.45 1.68
C SER A 28 1.42 7.41 1.27
N SER A 29 1.51 7.79 -0.01
CA SER A 29 2.61 8.61 -0.51
C SER A 29 2.45 10.08 -0.15
N PHE A 30 1.23 10.62 -0.23
CA PHE A 30 1.00 12.07 -0.07
C PHE A 30 0.43 12.47 1.29
N ILE A 31 -0.03 11.50 2.09
CA ILE A 31 -0.51 11.76 3.46
C ILE A 31 0.34 10.97 4.45
N GLY A 32 0.43 9.65 4.29
CA GLY A 32 1.17 8.78 5.21
C GLY A 32 2.65 9.16 5.35
N LEU A 33 3.39 9.22 4.24
CA LEU A 33 4.82 9.54 4.25
C LEU A 33 5.12 10.95 4.79
N PRO A 34 4.42 12.03 4.37
CA PRO A 34 4.60 13.35 4.98
C PRO A 34 4.28 13.39 6.47
N LEU A 35 3.21 12.72 6.93
CA LEU A 35 2.89 12.64 8.36
C LEU A 35 3.99 11.94 9.15
N LEU A 36 4.54 10.84 8.63
CA LEU A 36 5.65 10.11 9.26
C LEU A 36 6.92 10.95 9.33
N THR A 37 7.23 11.72 8.29
CA THR A 37 8.35 12.69 8.29
C THR A 37 8.10 13.81 9.31
N TRP A 38 6.87 14.31 9.40
CA TRP A 38 6.49 15.37 10.36
C TRP A 38 6.60 14.91 11.83
N LEU A 39 6.30 13.64 12.09
CA LEU A 39 6.48 12.99 13.40
C LEU A 39 7.95 12.59 13.69
N ASP A 40 8.88 12.94 12.81
CA ASP A 40 10.30 12.61 12.87
C ASP A 40 10.62 11.10 12.96
N ILE A 41 9.69 10.25 12.48
CA ILE A 41 9.85 8.79 12.45
C ILE A 41 10.91 8.36 11.43
N TYR A 42 11.03 9.11 10.34
CA TYR A 42 12.13 8.97 9.39
C TYR A 42 12.38 10.28 8.64
N LYS A 43 13.59 10.46 8.10
CA LYS A 43 13.98 11.64 7.30
C LYS A 43 14.26 11.24 5.85
N PRO A 44 13.52 11.73 4.86
CA PRO A 44 13.86 11.54 3.46
C PRO A 44 15.11 12.37 3.12
N ILE A 45 16.17 11.73 2.64
CA ILE A 45 17.46 12.41 2.34
C ILE A 45 17.43 13.08 0.96
N LYS A 46 16.98 12.36 -0.06
CA LYS A 46 16.85 12.81 -1.47
C LYS A 46 15.62 12.21 -2.15
N TRP A 47 14.67 11.74 -1.35
CA TRP A 47 13.55 10.96 -1.85
C TRP A 47 12.29 11.82 -1.90
N GLU A 48 11.78 12.05 -3.10
CA GLU A 48 10.51 12.74 -3.30
C GLU A 48 9.34 11.77 -3.08
N TYR A 49 8.29 12.24 -2.40
CA TYR A 49 7.12 11.41 -2.09
C TYR A 49 6.43 10.85 -3.34
N ILE A 50 6.51 11.57 -4.47
CA ILE A 50 5.95 11.13 -5.75
C ILE A 50 6.56 9.82 -6.25
N TYR A 51 7.83 9.55 -5.94
CA TYR A 51 8.48 8.30 -6.34
C TYR A 51 7.88 7.08 -5.65
N SER A 52 7.35 7.25 -4.44
CA SER A 52 6.67 6.18 -3.69
C SER A 52 5.31 5.81 -4.30
N PHE A 53 4.67 6.71 -5.05
CA PHE A 53 3.34 6.46 -5.61
C PHE A 53 3.31 5.25 -6.57
N PRO A 54 4.07 5.20 -7.68
CA PRO A 54 4.06 4.04 -8.57
C PRO A 54 4.56 2.76 -7.87
N ILE A 55 5.54 2.89 -6.97
CA ILE A 55 6.10 1.75 -6.22
C ILE A 55 5.03 1.12 -5.32
N LEU A 56 4.27 1.94 -4.58
CA LEU A 56 3.23 1.45 -3.68
C LEU A 56 2.03 0.85 -4.42
N ILE A 57 1.73 1.29 -5.66
CA ILE A 57 0.74 0.63 -6.52
C ILE A 57 1.21 -0.80 -6.85
N ILE A 58 2.46 -0.94 -7.30
CA ILE A 58 3.03 -2.26 -7.66
C ILE A 58 3.04 -3.18 -6.43
N ILE A 59 3.48 -2.68 -5.27
CA ILE A 59 3.49 -3.45 -4.02
C ILE A 59 2.07 -3.89 -3.64
N TYR A 60 1.07 -3.00 -3.74
CA TYR A 60 -0.31 -3.36 -3.44
C TYR A 60 -0.83 -4.45 -4.37
N LEU A 61 -0.59 -4.33 -5.68
CA LEU A 61 -1.03 -5.32 -6.66
C LEU A 61 -0.35 -6.68 -6.45
N ALA A 62 0.94 -6.68 -6.14
CA ALA A 62 1.67 -7.89 -5.78
C ALA A 62 1.09 -8.54 -4.50
N ALA A 63 0.80 -7.73 -3.47
CA ALA A 63 0.17 -8.21 -2.24
C ALA A 63 -1.23 -8.78 -2.50
N HIS A 64 -2.04 -8.11 -3.31
CA HIS A 64 -3.36 -8.59 -3.70
C HIS A 64 -3.27 -9.93 -4.44
N TYR A 65 -2.35 -10.05 -5.40
CA TYR A 65 -2.09 -11.29 -6.12
C TYR A 65 -1.68 -12.44 -5.20
N VAL A 66 -0.78 -12.18 -4.24
CA VAL A 66 -0.36 -13.18 -3.25
C VAL A 66 -1.51 -13.56 -2.32
N SER A 67 -2.35 -12.60 -1.91
CA SER A 67 -3.48 -12.85 -1.00
C SER A 67 -4.58 -13.74 -1.58
N LEU A 68 -4.68 -13.82 -2.91
CA LEU A 68 -5.65 -14.66 -3.62
C LEU A 68 -5.15 -16.09 -3.87
N ARG A 69 -3.90 -16.40 -3.52
CA ARG A 69 -3.39 -17.76 -3.68
C ARG A 69 -3.96 -18.66 -2.59
N ASN A 70 -4.64 -19.73 -3.01
CA ASN A 70 -5.25 -20.75 -2.12
C ASN A 70 -4.23 -21.65 -1.38
N GLN A 71 -2.98 -21.22 -1.20
CA GLN A 71 -2.00 -21.99 -0.43
C GLN A 71 -2.23 -21.97 1.09
N PHE A 72 -3.27 -21.27 1.54
CA PHE A 72 -3.68 -21.22 2.96
C PHE A 72 -4.91 -22.10 3.26
N GLU A 73 -5.39 -22.91 2.31
CA GLU A 73 -6.32 -23.99 2.65
C GLU A 73 -5.60 -25.01 3.53
N LYS A 74 -6.14 -25.23 4.73
CA LYS A 74 -5.75 -26.35 5.57
C LYS A 74 -6.09 -27.63 4.81
N VAL A 75 -5.05 -28.40 4.48
CA VAL A 75 -5.16 -29.85 4.27
C VAL A 75 -5.61 -30.49 5.58
#